data_AF-A0A8S2X6H0-F1
#
_entry.id   AF-A0A8S2X6H0-F1
#
_cell.length_a   1.000
_cell.length_b   1.000
_cell.length_c   1.000
_cell.angle_alpha   90.00
_cell.angle_beta   90.00
_cell.angle_gamma   90.00
#
_symmetry.space_group_name_H-M   'P 1'
#
loop_
_entity.id
_entity.type
_entity.pdbx_description
1 polymer ?
#
loop_
_entity_poly.entity_id
_entity_poly.type
_entity_poly.pdbx_seq_one_letter_code
_entity_poly.pdbx_strand_id
1 'polypeptide(L)'
;MSSNLLEKSKLSICPGIYCGYQSNSTDCGACQRGYRVNNEKICQLCNEPLSLYNFMYIVFMALLALSFHWYFVNRLRKKKQGEFTFVKQTILYFLSIFEIILAFIFTLLSFPPIGKLTFNTCQVKLFSDFYPIFHNPIVNYRKKLRCSYEVVYP
;
A
#
# COMPACT_ATOMS: atom_id res chain seq x y z
N MET A 1 39.00 1.35 -30.77
CA MET A 1 37.67 0.74 -31.01
C MET A 1 37.31 -0.36 -30.00
N SER A 2 38.08 -0.52 -28.90
CA SER A 2 37.89 -1.59 -27.90
C SER A 2 37.45 -1.08 -26.51
N SER A 3 37.19 0.22 -26.37
CA SER A 3 36.73 0.84 -25.11
C SER A 3 35.22 0.80 -24.92
N ASN A 4 34.43 0.59 -26.00
CA ASN A 4 32.96 0.57 -25.94
C ASN A 4 32.35 -0.81 -25.62
N LEU A 5 33.16 -1.88 -25.60
CA LEU A 5 32.69 -3.24 -25.31
C LEU A 5 32.89 -3.63 -23.83
N LEU A 6 33.85 -3.02 -23.14
CA LEU A 6 34.09 -3.24 -21.70
C LEU A 6 33.10 -2.50 -20.79
N GLU A 7 32.40 -1.48 -21.31
CA GLU A 7 31.30 -0.81 -20.59
C GLU A 7 29.98 -1.59 -20.71
N LYS A 8 29.84 -2.46 -21.72
CA LYS A 8 28.62 -3.24 -21.97
C LYS A 8 28.54 -4.53 -21.15
N SER A 9 29.67 -5.04 -20.63
CA SER A 9 29.75 -6.32 -19.90
C SER A 9 29.76 -6.20 -18.38
N LYS A 10 29.76 -4.98 -17.82
CA LYS A 10 29.51 -4.69 -16.39
C LYS A 10 28.16 -4.01 -16.14
N LEU A 11 27.29 -3.97 -17.16
CA LEU A 11 26.09 -3.13 -17.26
C LEU A 11 24.79 -3.95 -17.45
N SER A 12 24.38 -4.77 -16.49
CA SER A 12 23.00 -5.30 -16.56
C SER A 12 22.35 -5.49 -15.21
N ILE A 13 22.72 -4.67 -14.22
CA ILE A 13 22.00 -4.58 -12.95
C ILE A 13 21.55 -3.13 -12.81
N CYS A 14 20.23 -2.92 -12.76
CA CYS A 14 19.63 -1.61 -12.51
C CYS A 14 20.29 -0.93 -11.30
N PRO A 15 20.81 0.31 -11.43
CA PRO A 15 21.36 1.02 -10.29
C PRO A 15 20.25 1.34 -9.29
N GLY A 16 20.56 1.35 -7.99
CA GLY A 16 19.59 1.67 -6.95
C GLY A 16 18.84 0.47 -6.39
N ILE A 17 18.33 0.63 -5.17
CA ILE A 17 17.70 -0.47 -4.42
C ILE A 17 16.30 -0.77 -4.97
N TYR A 18 15.58 0.28 -5.37
CA TYR A 18 14.18 0.23 -5.82
C TYR A 18 13.99 0.29 -7.33
N CYS A 19 15.06 0.30 -8.13
CA CYS A 19 14.92 0.27 -9.59
C CYS A 19 14.92 -1.17 -10.09
N GLY A 20 14.06 -1.48 -11.06
CA GLY A 20 14.02 -2.78 -11.70
C GLY A 20 13.57 -2.73 -13.15
N TYR A 21 13.71 -3.86 -13.82
CA TYR A 21 13.20 -4.10 -15.15
C TYR A 21 11.75 -4.59 -15.09
N GLN A 22 10.90 -4.03 -15.95
CA GLN A 22 9.58 -4.60 -16.20
C GLN A 22 9.76 -5.90 -17.01
N SER A 23 8.91 -6.90 -16.79
CA SER A 23 9.04 -8.23 -17.42
C SER A 23 9.11 -8.23 -18.96
N ASN A 24 8.67 -7.16 -19.62
CA ASN A 24 8.65 -7.01 -21.08
C ASN A 24 9.49 -5.84 -21.62
N SER A 25 10.26 -5.14 -20.78
CA SER A 25 11.07 -3.99 -21.21
C SER A 25 12.51 -4.11 -20.75
N THR A 26 13.44 -3.75 -21.63
CA THR A 26 14.87 -3.58 -21.27
C THR A 26 15.14 -2.28 -20.52
N ASP A 27 14.12 -1.42 -20.39
CA ASP A 27 14.24 -0.15 -19.69
C ASP A 27 14.15 -0.33 -18.17
N CYS A 28 15.10 0.30 -17.48
CA CYS A 28 15.18 0.30 -16.02
C CYS A 28 14.34 1.44 -15.45
N GLY A 29 13.46 1.15 -14.49
CA GLY A 29 12.57 2.16 -13.93
C GLY A 29 11.90 1.75 -12.62
N ALA A 30 10.84 2.49 -12.28
CA ALA A 30 9.95 2.18 -11.18
C ALA A 30 9.01 1.03 -11.54
N CYS A 31 8.74 0.11 -10.61
CA CYS A 31 7.77 -0.96 -10.84
C CYS A 31 6.33 -0.42 -10.82
N GLN A 32 5.44 -1.16 -11.47
CA GLN A 32 3.99 -0.92 -11.37
C GLN A 32 3.46 -1.24 -9.97
N ARG A 33 2.28 -0.70 -9.65
CA ARG A 33 1.60 -0.93 -8.38
C ARG A 33 1.37 -2.43 -8.14
N GLY A 34 1.69 -2.93 -6.95
CA GLY A 34 1.60 -4.36 -6.59
C GLY A 34 2.78 -5.22 -7.05
N TYR A 35 3.82 -4.61 -7.61
CA TYR A 35 5.08 -5.29 -7.95
C TYR A 35 6.22 -4.79 -7.08
N ARG A 36 7.16 -5.68 -6.75
CA ARG A 36 8.37 -5.37 -6.00
C ARG A 36 9.60 -5.88 -6.71
N VAL A 37 10.69 -5.12 -6.63
CA VAL A 37 11.99 -5.50 -7.20
C VAL A 37 12.59 -6.66 -6.39
N ASN A 38 13.02 -7.72 -7.09
CA ASN A 38 13.77 -8.84 -6.51
C ASN A 38 15.30 -8.57 -6.52
N ASN A 39 16.09 -9.46 -5.92
CA ASN A 39 17.56 -9.38 -5.88
C ASN A 39 18.20 -9.30 -7.28
N GLU A 40 17.56 -9.90 -8.29
CA GLU A 40 17.96 -9.86 -9.70
C GLU A 40 17.53 -8.58 -10.44
N LYS A 41 16.96 -7.60 -9.72
CA LYS A 41 16.44 -6.33 -10.27
C LYS A 41 15.30 -6.48 -11.27
N ILE A 42 14.46 -7.50 -11.10
CA ILE A 42 13.25 -7.72 -11.90
C ILE A 42 12.03 -7.38 -11.04
N CYS A 43 11.04 -6.69 -11.62
CA CYS A 43 9.76 -6.43 -10.97
C CYS A 43 8.93 -7.71 -10.90
N GLN A 44 8.69 -8.22 -9.69
CA GLN A 44 7.90 -9.42 -9.42
C GLN A 44 6.59 -9.06 -8.72
N LEU A 45 5.51 -9.76 -9.04
CA LEU A 45 4.22 -9.57 -8.39
C LEU A 45 4.29 -9.98 -6.91
N CYS A 46 3.76 -9.16 -6.02
CA CYS A 46 3.66 -9.48 -4.61
C CYS A 46 2.53 -10.49 -4.37
N ASN A 47 2.88 -11.65 -3.81
CA ASN A 47 1.95 -12.70 -3.41
C ASN A 47 2.16 -13.11 -1.94
N GLU A 48 2.69 -12.19 -1.12
CA GLU A 48 2.99 -12.50 0.29
C GLU A 48 1.69 -12.37 1.12
N PRO A 49 1.42 -13.33 2.03
CA PRO A 49 0.20 -13.30 2.83
C PRO A 49 0.21 -12.16 3.84
N LEU A 50 -0.99 -11.79 4.31
CA LEU A 50 -1.19 -10.75 5.30
C LEU A 50 -0.43 -11.06 6.61
N SER A 51 0.53 -10.20 6.96
CA SER A 51 1.25 -10.31 8.22
C SER A 51 0.34 -9.93 9.41
N LEU A 52 0.64 -10.45 10.61
CA LEU A 52 -0.08 -10.11 11.84
C LEU A 52 -0.04 -8.61 12.14
N TYR A 53 1.08 -7.96 11.85
CA TYR A 53 1.22 -6.51 12.01
C TYR A 53 0.24 -5.74 11.11
N ASN A 54 0.16 -6.10 9.83
CA ASN A 54 -0.76 -5.48 8.90
C ASN A 54 -2.23 -5.69 9.32
N PHE A 55 -2.56 -6.89 9.81
CA PHE A 55 -3.88 -7.17 10.34
C PHE A 55 -4.21 -6.28 11.55
N MET A 56 -3.32 -6.17 12.54
CA MET A 56 -3.52 -5.30 13.70
C MET A 56 -3.70 -3.83 13.29
N TYR A 57 -2.93 -3.37 12.30
CA TYR A 57 -3.06 -2.02 11.75
C TYR A 57 -4.44 -1.79 11.12
N ILE A 58 -4.93 -2.74 10.32
CA ILE A 58 -6.25 -2.64 9.70
C ILE A 58 -7.37 -2.63 10.75
N VAL A 59 -7.28 -3.48 11.77
CA VAL A 59 -8.23 -3.48 12.90
C VAL A 59 -8.20 -2.14 13.64
N PHE A 60 -7.00 -1.60 13.90
CA PHE A 60 -6.85 -0.29 14.52
C PHE A 60 -7.51 0.82 13.70
N MET A 61 -7.31 0.83 12.38
CA MET A 61 -7.96 1.80 11.49
C MET A 61 -9.48 1.67 11.48
N ALA A 62 -10.01 0.45 11.52
CA ALA A 62 -11.46 0.21 11.63
C ALA A 62 -12.02 0.72 12.98
N LEU A 63 -11.32 0.48 14.09
CA LEU A 63 -11.70 0.98 15.42
C LEU A 63 -11.66 2.50 15.51
N LEU A 64 -10.67 3.15 14.86
CA LEU A 64 -10.63 4.60 14.75
C LEU A 64 -11.85 5.14 14.00
N ALA A 65 -12.17 4.56 12.84
CA ALA A 65 -13.36 4.94 12.07
C ALA A 65 -14.64 4.77 12.90
N LEU A 66 -14.79 3.67 13.64
CA LEU A 66 -15.93 3.41 14.54
C LEU A 66 -16.01 4.45 15.66
N SER A 67 -14.87 4.77 16.27
CA SER A 67 -14.77 5.80 17.31
C SER A 67 -15.25 7.16 16.81
N PHE A 68 -14.91 7.53 15.57
CA PHE A 68 -15.42 8.74 14.93
C PHE A 68 -16.93 8.71 14.71
N HIS A 69 -17.48 7.60 14.20
CA HIS A 69 -18.94 7.46 14.01
C HIS A 69 -19.68 7.64 15.34
N TRP A 70 -19.22 6.97 16.41
CA TRP A 70 -19.83 7.08 17.73
C TRP A 70 -19.70 8.46 18.34
N TYR A 71 -18.56 9.12 18.10
CA TYR A 71 -18.35 10.51 18.49
C TYR A 71 -19.38 11.44 17.83
N PHE A 72 -19.58 11.30 16.51
CA PHE A 72 -20.58 12.10 15.79
C PHE A 72 -22.01 11.82 16.26
N VAL A 73 -22.38 10.55 16.47
CA VAL A 73 -23.69 10.17 17.03
C VAL A 73 -23.91 10.81 18.40
N ASN A 74 -22.90 10.80 19.28
CA ASN A 74 -23.00 11.43 20.60
C ASN A 74 -23.11 12.96 20.51
N ARG A 75 -22.40 13.59 19.57
CA ARG A 75 -22.48 15.04 19.36
C ARG A 75 -23.86 15.44 18.82
N LEU A 76 -24.44 14.66 17.92
CA LEU A 76 -25.80 14.86 17.42
C LEU A 76 -26.85 14.71 18.53
N ARG A 77 -26.69 13.70 19.40
CA ARG A 77 -27.54 13.52 20.58
C ARG A 77 -27.51 14.73 21.51
N LYS A 78 -26.32 15.27 21.82
CA LYS A 78 -26.17 16.46 22.66
C LYS A 78 -26.82 17.71 22.03
N LYS A 79 -26.73 17.87 20.70
CA LYS A 79 -27.31 19.02 20.00
C LYS A 79 -28.84 18.99 19.95
N LYS A 80 -29.44 17.80 19.85
CA LYS A 80 -30.90 17.59 19.75
C LYS A 80 -31.48 16.97 21.04
N GLN A 81 -31.04 17.50 22.18
CA GLN A 81 -31.47 17.00 23.49
C GLN A 81 -32.98 17.23 23.66
N GLY A 82 -33.76 16.14 23.70
CA GLY A 82 -35.24 16.16 23.78
C GLY A 82 -35.94 15.36 22.66
N GLU A 83 -35.39 15.33 21.44
CA GLU A 83 -35.97 14.57 20.31
C GLU A 83 -35.42 13.14 20.18
N PHE A 84 -34.30 12.86 20.85
CA PHE A 84 -33.55 11.61 20.76
C PHE A 84 -33.98 10.62 21.85
N THR A 85 -34.81 9.64 21.48
CA THR A 85 -35.16 8.49 22.32
C THR A 85 -34.00 7.47 22.36
N PHE A 86 -33.89 6.71 23.45
CA PHE A 86 -32.89 5.63 23.61
C PHE A 86 -32.88 4.66 22.42
N VAL A 87 -34.06 4.31 21.89
CA VAL A 87 -34.22 3.41 20.73
C VAL A 87 -33.55 3.97 19.46
N LYS A 88 -33.66 5.27 19.19
CA LYS A 88 -33.01 5.89 18.02
C LYS A 88 -31.50 5.87 18.15
N GLN A 89 -30.98 6.06 19.37
CA GLN A 89 -29.55 6.04 19.64
C GLN A 89 -28.95 4.63 19.43
N THR A 90 -29.61 3.58 19.93
CA THR A 90 -29.14 2.20 19.75
C THR A 90 -29.14 1.78 18.28
N ILE A 91 -30.17 2.18 17.52
CA ILE A 91 -30.24 1.93 16.07
C ILE A 91 -29.06 2.58 15.34
N LEU A 92 -28.72 3.84 15.64
CA LEU A 92 -27.61 4.53 14.99
C LEU A 92 -26.25 3.87 15.30
N TYR A 93 -26.04 3.41 16.54
CA TYR A 93 -24.81 2.69 16.86
C TYR A 93 -24.71 1.36 16.11
N PHE A 94 -25.79 0.59 16.06
CA PHE A 94 -25.82 -0.66 15.31
C PHE A 94 -25.58 -0.42 13.82
N LEU A 95 -26.23 0.59 13.23
CA LEU A 95 -26.04 0.95 11.83
C LEU A 95 -24.60 1.35 11.53
N SER A 96 -23.96 2.11 12.41
CA SER A 96 -22.54 2.49 12.23
C SER A 96 -21.59 1.29 12.22
N ILE A 97 -21.86 0.27 13.04
CA ILE A 97 -21.08 -0.98 13.04
C ILE A 97 -21.29 -1.71 11.70
N PHE A 98 -22.54 -1.79 11.25
CA PHE A 98 -22.90 -2.43 10.00
C PHE A 98 -22.26 -1.74 8.78
N GLU A 99 -22.29 -0.41 8.74
CA GLU A 99 -21.62 0.39 7.69
C GLU A 99 -20.12 0.11 7.65
N ILE A 100 -19.45 0.01 8.79
CA ILE A 100 -18.01 -0.28 8.86
C ILE A 100 -17.70 -1.72 8.41
N ILE A 101 -18.52 -2.70 8.81
CA ILE A 101 -18.36 -4.09 8.37
C ILE A 101 -18.53 -4.20 6.85
N LEU A 102 -19.57 -3.57 6.30
CA LEU A 102 -19.78 -3.54 4.86
C LEU A 102 -18.63 -2.82 4.15
N ALA A 103 -18.21 -1.65 4.63
CA ALA A 103 -17.09 -0.91 4.06
C ALA A 103 -15.82 -1.75 4.06
N PHE A 104 -15.55 -2.48 5.15
CA PHE A 104 -14.43 -3.40 5.23
C PHE A 104 -14.53 -4.50 4.16
N ILE A 105 -15.67 -5.20 4.06
CA ILE A 105 -15.88 -6.27 3.07
C ILE A 105 -15.74 -5.74 1.63
N PHE A 106 -16.36 -4.61 1.31
CA PHE A 106 -16.26 -3.98 -0.01
C PHE A 106 -14.83 -3.56 -0.33
N THR A 107 -14.10 -3.06 0.67
CA THR A 107 -12.68 -2.75 0.54
C THR A 107 -11.91 -4.02 0.17
N LEU A 108 -12.12 -5.13 0.89
CA LEU A 108 -11.42 -6.39 0.58
C LEU A 108 -11.71 -6.89 -0.83
N LEU A 109 -12.96 -6.75 -1.28
CA LEU A 109 -13.36 -7.22 -2.60
C LEU A 109 -12.83 -6.34 -3.75
N SER A 110 -12.53 -5.08 -3.46
CA SER A 110 -12.05 -4.10 -4.44
C SER A 110 -10.54 -4.16 -4.68
N PHE A 111 -9.77 -4.67 -3.71
CA PHE A 111 -8.32 -4.82 -3.86
C PHE A 111 -7.96 -6.13 -4.57
N PRO A 112 -6.85 -6.17 -5.35
CA PRO A 112 -6.39 -7.38 -5.99
C PRO A 112 -5.94 -8.42 -4.95
N PRO A 113 -6.28 -9.71 -5.13
CA PRO A 113 -7.11 -10.29 -6.20
C PRO A 113 -8.61 -9.99 -6.03
N ILE A 114 -9.20 -9.34 -7.04
CA ILE A 114 -10.60 -8.90 -7.05
C ILE A 114 -11.52 -10.13 -6.86
N GLY A 115 -12.47 -10.02 -5.92
CA GLY A 115 -13.45 -11.09 -5.68
C GLY A 115 -13.02 -12.19 -4.71
N LYS A 116 -11.82 -12.13 -4.12
CA LYS A 116 -11.37 -13.05 -3.07
C LYS A 116 -11.23 -12.31 -1.73
N LEU A 117 -11.50 -13.02 -0.62
CA LEU A 117 -11.31 -12.49 0.73
C LEU A 117 -9.85 -12.63 1.23
N THR A 118 -8.90 -12.78 0.31
CA THR A 118 -7.47 -12.97 0.61
C THR A 118 -6.69 -11.79 0.07
N PHE A 119 -5.85 -11.18 0.91
CA PHE A 119 -4.97 -10.08 0.50
C PHE A 119 -3.60 -10.55 0.09
N ASN A 120 -3.15 -10.04 -1.05
CA ASN A 120 -1.76 -10.15 -1.47
C ASN A 120 -1.05 -8.86 -1.10
N THR A 121 -0.11 -8.95 -0.17
CA THR A 121 0.61 -7.78 0.34
C THR A 121 2.04 -7.78 -0.16
N CYS A 122 2.66 -6.60 -0.28
CA CYS A 122 4.12 -6.49 -0.33
C CYS A 122 4.62 -6.19 1.08
N GLN A 123 5.23 -7.14 1.77
CA GLN A 123 5.69 -6.92 3.15
C GLN A 123 6.84 -5.91 3.21
N VAL A 124 6.92 -5.23 4.35
CA VAL A 124 8.01 -4.33 4.68
C VAL A 124 9.25 -5.16 5.01
N LYS A 125 10.36 -4.93 4.29
CA LYS A 125 11.64 -5.61 4.56
C LYS A 125 12.63 -4.67 5.24
N LEU A 126 12.62 -3.41 4.83
CA LEU A 126 13.52 -2.37 5.34
C LEU A 126 12.71 -1.11 5.67
N PHE A 127 13.17 -0.33 6.64
CA PHE A 127 12.55 0.97 6.96
C PHE A 127 12.59 1.95 5.77
N SER A 128 13.62 1.84 4.92
CA SER A 128 13.75 2.62 3.69
C SER A 128 12.61 2.37 2.69
N ASP A 129 11.87 1.26 2.82
CA ASP A 129 10.77 0.90 1.90
C ASP A 129 9.60 1.89 1.97
N PHE A 130 9.45 2.61 3.09
CA PHE A 130 8.47 3.69 3.22
C PHE A 130 8.87 4.96 2.48
N TYR A 131 10.15 5.12 2.15
CA TYR A 131 10.70 6.35 1.58
C TYR A 131 11.59 6.11 0.35
N PRO A 132 11.10 5.40 -0.68
CA PRO A 132 11.90 5.09 -1.87
C PRO A 132 12.32 6.35 -2.64
N ILE A 133 11.65 7.49 -2.40
CA ILE A 133 12.00 8.79 -2.98
C ILE A 133 13.41 9.27 -2.63
N PHE A 134 13.91 8.94 -1.43
CA PHE A 134 15.24 9.33 -0.99
C PHE A 134 16.34 8.41 -1.54
N HIS A 135 15.96 7.23 -2.04
CA HIS A 135 16.90 6.22 -2.53
C HIS A 135 16.97 6.17 -4.07
N ASN A 136 16.59 7.26 -4.74
CA ASN A 136 16.72 7.40 -6.19
C ASN A 136 18.19 7.58 -6.60
N PRO A 137 18.75 6.69 -7.44
CA PRO A 137 20.15 6.76 -7.84
C PRO A 137 20.40 7.87 -8.87
N ILE A 138 21.62 8.40 -8.87
CA ILE A 138 22.13 9.31 -9.89
C ILE A 138 23.10 8.53 -10.77
N VAL A 139 22.76 8.39 -12.05
CA VAL A 139 23.56 7.67 -13.04
C VAL A 139 24.49 8.66 -13.74
N ASN A 140 25.78 8.31 -13.81
CA ASN A 140 26.82 9.07 -14.48
C ASN A 140 26.87 10.57 -14.08
N TYR A 141 26.51 10.89 -12.83
CA TYR A 141 26.46 12.26 -12.29
C TYR A 141 25.60 13.26 -13.09
N ARG A 142 24.79 12.79 -14.03
CA ARG A 142 24.01 13.64 -14.95
C ARG A 142 22.52 13.39 -14.90
N LYS A 143 22.10 12.14 -14.70
CA LYS A 143 20.67 11.76 -14.78
C LYS A 143 20.23 11.09 -13.48
N LYS A 144 19.25 11.68 -12.80
CA LYS A 144 18.57 11.06 -11.67
C LYS A 144 17.49 10.10 -12.20
N LEU A 145 17.63 8.82 -11.94
CA LEU A 145 16.61 7.83 -12.30
C LEU A 145 15.50 7.87 -11.24
N ARG A 146 14.24 8.00 -11.67
CA ARG A 146 13.09 8.06 -10.77
C ARG A 146 12.52 6.66 -10.61
N CYS A 147 12.86 6.02 -9.50
CA CYS A 147 12.43 4.66 -9.15
C CYS A 147 11.55 4.64 -7.90
N SER A 148 10.90 5.77 -7.61
CA SER A 148 10.00 5.88 -6.47
C SER A 148 8.64 5.35 -6.86
N TYR A 149 8.19 4.31 -6.16
CA TYR A 149 6.85 3.74 -6.31
C TYR A 149 6.37 3.24 -4.95
N GLU A 150 5.14 2.74 -4.90
CA GLU A 150 4.57 2.11 -3.71
C GLU A 150 5.20 0.72 -3.49
N VAL A 151 6.35 0.69 -2.79
CA VAL A 151 7.09 -0.55 -2.48
C VAL A 151 6.34 -1.40 -1.46
N VAL A 152 5.67 -0.74 -0.52
CA VAL A 152 4.80 -1.35 0.48
C VAL A 152 3.38 -1.19 -0.02
N TYR A 153 2.73 -2.30 -0.32
CA TYR A 153 1.40 -2.36 -0.92
C TYR A 153 0.46 -3.16 0.00
N PRO A 154 -0.77 -2.68 0.23
CA PRO A 154 -1.74 -3.30 1.15
C PRO A 154 -2.23 -4.68 0.70
#